data_AF-A0A7V8W7V8-F1
#
_entry.id   AF-A0A7V8W7V8-F1
#
_cell.length_a   1.000
_cell.length_b   1.000
_cell.length_c   1.000
_cell.angle_alpha   90.00
_cell.angle_beta   90.00
_cell.angle_gamma   90.00
#
_symmetry.space_group_name_H-M   'P 1'
#
loop_
_entity.id
_entity.type
_entity.pdbx_description
1 polymer ?
#
loop_
_entity_poly.entity_id
_entity_poly.type
_entity_poly.pdbx_seq_one_letter_code
_entity_poly.pdbx_strand_id
1 'polypeptide(L)'
;MGPKITSIKHCGVEPLGEEKFMRNHGDMRPKLVDLYRRHAAPLAGLVVAIGLLGLPAFGLAQDAPTSVATAYRDIPQLGGSRNLIWVIAQLHLLLAGFVLGVPIFAWLCEIVGWKTGEKRYDKLAKEFTKLLTSSYATTALFGGILLFMLIGFYPKLMAYLSDIFFPSFVVYCGLFLVETVTLYLYWYGWDAMQGNKKPLHLFLGFLLNVFAFFIMIVPNSWATFQASPVVIAEGSDFARAWAATWNPTWWPVNIHRLIANVVLGGYICGAYAGIRYLSAQTPEERDHYDWMGYVGNFIGVFGLLPLPFAGYWLMREIYQYNQQMGITLMGGFLSWLFILQAMLIGVLFLGSNYYFWLGITHRIPGSEVKYRKPIMTMLVILLLCLGVWMTPHSLVASLEEARKMGGTHHPLLG
;
A
#
# COMPACT_ATOMS: atom_id res chain seq x y z
N MET A 1 22.17 -35.78 75.04
CA MET A 1 23.58 -35.64 74.62
C MET A 1 23.79 -36.55 73.40
N GLY A 2 24.37 -36.05 72.30
CA GLY A 2 24.73 -36.89 71.12
C GLY A 2 25.78 -37.96 71.48
N PRO A 3 26.15 -38.93 70.60
CA PRO A 3 26.52 -38.70 69.18
C PRO A 3 26.24 -39.84 68.15
N LYS A 4 26.21 -39.45 66.86
CA LYS A 4 26.90 -39.98 65.64
C LYS A 4 27.63 -41.38 65.65
N ILE A 5 27.39 -42.22 64.60
CA ILE A 5 28.35 -42.75 63.56
C ILE A 5 28.06 -44.18 62.98
N THR A 6 27.80 -44.20 61.64
CA THR A 6 28.12 -45.15 60.51
C THR A 6 27.92 -46.67 60.53
N SER A 7 27.39 -47.25 59.42
CA SER A 7 28.18 -47.97 58.39
C SER A 7 27.38 -48.51 57.17
N ILE A 8 27.74 -48.01 55.97
CA ILE A 8 27.99 -48.61 54.63
C ILE A 8 27.24 -49.90 54.17
N LYS A 9 26.66 -49.84 52.95
CA LYS A 9 26.73 -50.92 51.93
C LYS A 9 26.74 -50.34 50.49
N HIS A 10 27.59 -50.91 49.64
CA HIS A 10 27.88 -50.54 48.25
C HIS A 10 27.17 -51.47 47.24
N CYS A 11 26.82 -50.89 46.08
CA CYS A 11 26.67 -51.44 44.71
C CYS A 11 25.69 -52.58 44.37
N GLY A 12 24.87 -52.32 43.34
CA GLY A 12 24.20 -53.31 42.48
C GLY A 12 23.18 -52.63 41.56
N VAL A 13 23.48 -52.53 40.27
CA VAL A 13 22.65 -51.90 39.21
C VAL A 13 21.78 -52.98 38.53
N GLU A 14 20.50 -52.69 38.29
CA GLU A 14 19.65 -53.35 37.28
C GLU A 14 18.86 -52.29 36.47
N PRO A 15 18.52 -52.56 35.19
CA PRO A 15 18.30 -51.54 34.18
C PRO A 15 16.86 -50.99 34.16
N LEU A 16 16.75 -49.69 33.88
CA LEU A 16 15.52 -48.93 33.72
C LEU A 16 14.67 -49.45 32.56
N GLY A 17 13.42 -49.80 32.87
CA GLY A 17 12.43 -50.36 31.96
C GLY A 17 12.10 -49.50 30.74
N GLU A 18 12.25 -50.13 29.58
CA GLU A 18 11.81 -49.70 28.24
C GLU A 18 10.29 -49.48 28.10
N GLU A 19 9.48 -49.83 29.09
CA GLU A 19 8.01 -49.81 28.96
C GLU A 19 7.34 -48.46 29.20
N LYS A 20 8.05 -47.45 29.74
CA LYS A 20 7.42 -46.14 30.07
C LYS A 20 7.66 -45.02 29.07
N PHE A 21 8.44 -45.25 28.02
CA PHE A 21 8.70 -44.25 26.97
C PHE A 21 7.78 -44.38 25.74
N MET A 22 7.08 -45.51 25.57
CA MET A 22 6.33 -45.83 24.34
C MET A 22 4.81 -45.60 24.44
N ARG A 23 4.35 -44.61 25.21
CA ARG A 23 2.91 -44.32 25.34
C ARG A 23 2.51 -42.85 25.18
N ASN A 24 3.33 -42.06 24.47
CA ASN A 24 3.03 -40.64 24.20
C ASN A 24 3.29 -40.18 22.75
N HIS A 25 3.32 -41.10 21.78
CA HIS A 25 3.24 -40.75 20.36
C HIS A 25 1.81 -40.94 19.85
N GLY A 26 0.91 -40.09 20.35
CA GLY A 26 -0.38 -39.84 19.73
C GLY A 26 -0.18 -39.09 18.42
N ASP A 27 -0.17 -39.85 17.34
CA ASP A 27 -0.33 -39.50 15.93
C ASP A 27 -0.19 -38.00 15.57
N MET A 28 1.01 -37.60 15.12
CA MET A 28 1.28 -36.24 14.59
C MET A 28 0.62 -35.99 13.23
N ARG A 29 0.22 -37.03 12.50
CA ARG A 29 -0.38 -36.90 11.16
C ARG A 29 -1.73 -36.18 11.16
N PRO A 30 -2.72 -36.50 12.02
CA PRO A 30 -3.99 -35.79 12.05
C PRO A 30 -3.84 -34.32 12.49
N LYS A 31 -2.88 -34.00 13.35
CA LYS A 31 -2.62 -32.60 13.78
C LYS A 31 -1.99 -31.76 12.67
N LEU A 32 -1.07 -32.33 11.89
CA LEU A 32 -0.50 -31.66 10.71
C LEU A 32 -1.53 -31.51 9.58
N VAL A 33 -2.39 -32.51 9.39
CA VAL A 33 -3.48 -32.46 8.40
C VAL A 33 -4.55 -31.44 8.80
N ASP A 34 -4.89 -31.32 10.09
CA ASP A 34 -5.85 -30.31 10.57
C ASP A 34 -5.25 -28.90 10.52
N LEU A 35 -3.96 -28.74 10.82
CA LEU A 35 -3.23 -27.48 10.65
C LEU A 35 -3.15 -27.08 9.17
N TYR A 36 -2.84 -28.04 8.28
CA TYR A 36 -2.82 -27.83 6.83
C TYR A 36 -4.23 -27.49 6.34
N ARG A 37 -5.29 -28.18 6.78
CA ARG A 37 -6.67 -27.89 6.37
C ARG A 37 -7.16 -26.52 6.87
N ARG A 38 -6.78 -26.10 8.08
CA ARG A 38 -7.11 -24.77 8.65
C ARG A 38 -6.38 -23.62 7.96
N HIS A 39 -5.15 -23.86 7.48
CA HIS A 39 -4.35 -22.82 6.82
C HIS A 39 -4.28 -22.93 5.29
N ALA A 40 -4.71 -24.04 4.69
CA ALA A 40 -4.71 -24.24 3.24
C ALA A 40 -5.69 -23.31 2.54
N ALA A 41 -6.88 -23.07 3.09
CA ALA A 41 -7.83 -22.13 2.52
C ALA A 41 -7.32 -20.68 2.53
N PRO A 42 -6.79 -20.13 3.64
CA PRO A 42 -6.20 -18.79 3.63
C PRO A 42 -4.87 -18.71 2.86
N LEU A 43 -4.04 -19.76 2.84
CA LEU A 43 -2.82 -19.81 2.02
C LEU A 43 -3.14 -19.89 0.53
N ALA A 44 -4.11 -20.71 0.12
CA ALA A 44 -4.62 -20.75 -1.24
C ALA A 44 -5.28 -19.42 -1.63
N GLY A 45 -6.02 -18.80 -0.71
CA GLY A 45 -6.57 -17.46 -0.88
C GLY A 45 -5.48 -16.39 -1.06
N LEU A 46 -4.37 -16.48 -0.32
CA LEU A 46 -3.21 -15.60 -0.46
C LEU A 46 -2.48 -15.83 -1.80
N VAL A 47 -2.28 -17.09 -2.21
CA VAL A 47 -1.66 -17.44 -3.50
C VAL A 47 -2.54 -17.03 -4.67
N VAL A 48 -3.86 -17.18 -4.55
CA VAL A 48 -4.84 -16.71 -5.54
C VAL A 48 -4.93 -15.19 -5.54
N ALA A 49 -4.80 -14.50 -4.40
CA ALA A 49 -4.76 -13.04 -4.34
C ALA A 49 -3.44 -12.49 -4.92
N ILE A 50 -2.30 -13.10 -4.62
CA ILE A 50 -0.99 -12.78 -5.23
C ILE A 50 -1.03 -13.08 -6.73
N GLY A 51 -1.68 -14.19 -7.12
CA GLY A 51 -1.95 -14.54 -8.51
C GLY A 51 -2.83 -13.49 -9.18
N LEU A 52 -4.00 -13.15 -8.64
CA LEU A 52 -4.93 -12.19 -9.23
C LEU A 52 -4.42 -10.75 -9.22
N LEU A 53 -3.57 -10.37 -8.27
CA LEU A 53 -2.90 -9.07 -8.23
C LEU A 53 -1.64 -9.04 -9.13
N GLY A 54 -0.97 -10.18 -9.32
CA GLY A 54 0.26 -10.31 -10.12
C GLY A 54 0.03 -10.72 -11.59
N LEU A 55 -1.08 -11.38 -11.92
CA LEU A 55 -1.41 -11.84 -13.28
C LEU A 55 -1.72 -10.69 -14.26
N PRO A 56 -2.47 -9.63 -13.88
CA PRO A 56 -2.57 -8.44 -14.71
C PRO A 56 -1.20 -7.83 -14.95
N ALA A 57 -0.30 -8.04 -13.98
CA ALA A 57 1.03 -7.49 -14.00
C ALA A 57 1.92 -8.17 -15.07
N PHE A 58 1.91 -9.49 -15.15
CA PHE A 58 2.64 -10.22 -16.20
C PHE A 58 2.03 -10.03 -17.60
N GLY A 59 0.70 -9.84 -17.71
CA GLY A 59 0.00 -9.69 -19.00
C GLY A 59 -0.02 -8.27 -19.57
N LEU A 60 0.18 -7.23 -18.74
CA LEU A 60 0.24 -5.82 -19.17
C LEU A 60 1.68 -5.30 -19.32
N ALA A 61 2.67 -6.17 -19.14
CA ALA A 61 4.07 -5.85 -19.38
C ALA A 61 4.29 -5.55 -20.86
N GLN A 62 4.46 -4.26 -21.20
CA GLN A 62 4.66 -3.83 -22.58
C GLN A 62 6.12 -4.06 -23.02
N ASP A 63 6.28 -4.84 -24.09
CA ASP A 63 7.57 -5.03 -24.76
C ASP A 63 8.10 -3.70 -25.29
N ALA A 64 9.33 -3.35 -24.89
CA ALA A 64 10.06 -2.23 -25.49
C ALA A 64 10.66 -2.68 -26.83
N PRO A 65 10.78 -1.79 -27.83
CA PRO A 65 11.44 -2.11 -29.09
C PRO A 65 12.86 -2.65 -28.86
N THR A 66 13.23 -3.66 -29.63
CA THR A 66 14.46 -4.44 -29.48
C THR A 66 15.73 -3.67 -29.87
N SER A 67 16.75 -3.87 -29.03
CA SER A 67 18.19 -3.66 -29.24
C SER A 67 18.77 -2.24 -29.12
N VAL A 68 18.96 -1.84 -27.86
CA VAL A 68 20.28 -1.31 -27.44
C VAL A 68 20.81 -2.32 -26.42
N ALA A 69 22.08 -2.70 -26.50
CA ALA A 69 22.70 -3.67 -25.58
C ALA A 69 22.34 -3.29 -24.13
N THR A 70 21.52 -4.12 -23.48
CA THR A 70 20.95 -3.80 -22.18
C THR A 70 22.08 -3.74 -21.16
N ALA A 71 22.32 -2.56 -20.59
CA ALA A 71 23.37 -2.31 -19.61
C ALA A 71 23.02 -2.83 -18.20
N TYR A 72 22.16 -3.84 -18.12
CA TYR A 72 21.64 -4.47 -16.90
C TYR A 72 21.59 -5.98 -17.11
N ARG A 73 21.67 -6.75 -16.02
CA ARG A 73 21.60 -8.21 -16.08
C ARG A 73 20.15 -8.63 -16.31
N ASP A 74 19.92 -9.45 -17.34
CA ASP A 74 18.59 -9.89 -17.72
C ASP A 74 18.36 -11.38 -17.43
N ILE A 75 17.12 -11.75 -17.15
CA ILE A 75 16.69 -13.15 -17.00
C ILE A 75 15.50 -13.39 -17.93
N PRO A 76 15.76 -13.75 -19.21
CA PRO A 76 14.69 -13.99 -20.19
C PRO A 76 13.67 -15.05 -19.76
N GLN A 77 14.09 -16.05 -18.97
CA GLN A 77 13.26 -17.17 -18.52
C GLN A 77 12.13 -16.74 -17.56
N LEU A 78 12.20 -15.56 -16.96
CA LEU A 78 11.19 -15.01 -16.05
C LEU A 78 10.45 -13.81 -16.65
N GLY A 79 10.46 -13.67 -17.99
CA GLY A 79 9.87 -12.52 -18.67
C GLY A 79 10.73 -11.25 -18.60
N GLY A 80 12.02 -11.38 -18.28
CA GLY A 80 12.98 -10.28 -18.22
C GLY A 80 13.09 -9.61 -16.83
N SER A 81 14.28 -9.12 -16.50
CA SER A 81 14.56 -8.49 -15.19
C SER A 81 13.75 -7.22 -14.96
N ARG A 82 13.37 -6.51 -16.03
CA ARG A 82 12.49 -5.33 -15.98
C ARG A 82 11.11 -5.64 -15.43
N ASN A 83 10.46 -6.69 -15.94
CA ASN A 83 9.10 -7.07 -15.53
C ASN A 83 9.12 -7.58 -14.09
N LEU A 84 10.15 -8.34 -13.74
CA LEU A 84 10.36 -8.81 -12.38
C LEU A 84 10.54 -7.66 -11.37
N ILE A 85 11.39 -6.66 -11.69
CA ILE A 85 11.52 -5.45 -10.85
C ILE A 85 10.20 -4.71 -10.75
N TRP A 86 9.47 -4.56 -11.85
CA TRP A 86 8.21 -3.84 -11.86
C TRP A 86 7.15 -4.51 -10.96
N VAL A 87 7.01 -5.84 -11.00
CA VAL A 87 6.09 -6.58 -10.11
C VAL A 87 6.45 -6.37 -8.64
N ILE A 88 7.72 -6.54 -8.28
CA ILE A 88 8.19 -6.41 -6.90
C ILE A 88 8.06 -4.96 -6.41
N ALA A 89 8.41 -3.98 -7.25
CA ALA A 89 8.25 -2.57 -6.94
C ALA A 89 6.78 -2.21 -6.73
N GLN A 90 5.87 -2.73 -7.56
CA GLN A 90 4.44 -2.48 -7.42
C GLN A 90 3.88 -3.04 -6.10
N LEU A 91 4.26 -4.28 -5.74
CA LEU A 91 3.87 -4.89 -4.47
C LEU A 91 4.40 -4.08 -3.28
N HIS A 92 5.68 -3.69 -3.31
CA HIS A 92 6.27 -2.84 -2.29
C HIS A 92 5.54 -1.49 -2.18
N LEU A 93 5.24 -0.83 -3.30
CA LEU A 93 4.57 0.48 -3.33
C LEU A 93 3.13 0.43 -2.82
N LEU A 94 2.36 -0.60 -3.16
CA LEU A 94 0.99 -0.78 -2.68
C LEU A 94 0.97 -0.98 -1.15
N LEU A 95 1.87 -1.82 -0.63
CA LEU A 95 2.00 -2.05 0.80
C LEU A 95 2.55 -0.81 1.53
N ALA A 96 3.51 -0.11 0.92
CA ALA A 96 4.04 1.15 1.44
C ALA A 96 2.95 2.22 1.50
N GLY A 97 2.11 2.35 0.46
CA GLY A 97 1.00 3.30 0.46
C GLY A 97 0.01 3.04 1.60
N PHE A 98 -0.30 1.77 1.87
CA PHE A 98 -1.12 1.37 3.03
C PHE A 98 -0.45 1.73 4.37
N VAL A 99 0.84 1.40 4.52
CA VAL A 99 1.61 1.69 5.75
C VAL A 99 1.80 3.18 6.00
N LEU A 100 1.82 4.01 4.95
CA LEU A 100 1.92 5.46 5.08
C LEU A 100 0.55 6.14 5.30
N GLY A 101 -0.53 5.59 4.73
CA GLY A 101 -1.87 6.18 4.81
C GLY A 101 -2.60 5.87 6.12
N VAL A 102 -2.60 4.61 6.55
CA VAL A 102 -3.36 4.16 7.74
C VAL A 102 -2.95 4.83 9.06
N PRO A 103 -1.65 5.09 9.36
CA PRO A 103 -1.27 5.71 10.63
C PRO A 103 -1.82 7.12 10.80
N ILE A 104 -2.05 7.86 9.70
CA ILE A 104 -2.66 9.19 9.73
C ILE A 104 -4.06 9.08 10.35
N PHE A 105 -4.86 8.14 9.87
CA PHE A 105 -6.23 7.95 10.36
C PHE A 105 -6.30 7.30 11.72
N ALA A 106 -5.40 6.35 12.01
CA ALA A 106 -5.32 5.76 13.34
C ALA A 106 -5.04 6.85 14.38
N TRP A 107 -4.09 7.75 14.10
CA TRP A 107 -3.77 8.87 14.97
C TRP A 107 -4.92 9.88 15.10
N LEU A 108 -5.58 10.24 14.00
CA LEU A 108 -6.75 11.12 14.04
C LEU A 108 -7.93 10.51 14.82
N CYS A 109 -8.22 9.21 14.62
CA CYS A 109 -9.24 8.50 15.37
C CYS A 109 -8.89 8.45 16.87
N GLU A 110 -7.61 8.26 17.20
CA GLU A 110 -7.17 8.28 18.60
C GLU A 110 -7.37 9.67 19.24
N ILE A 111 -7.03 10.75 18.54
CA ILE A 111 -7.29 12.13 19.00
C ILE A 111 -8.78 12.35 19.25
N VAL A 112 -9.63 11.94 18.30
CA VAL A 112 -11.07 12.08 18.41
C VAL A 112 -11.57 11.28 19.61
N GLY A 113 -11.21 10.01 19.73
CA GLY A 113 -11.59 9.14 20.84
C GLY A 113 -11.14 9.68 22.21
N TRP A 114 -9.95 10.27 22.27
CA TRP A 114 -9.44 10.90 23.49
C TRP A 114 -10.20 12.18 23.86
N LYS A 115 -10.52 13.03 22.88
CA LYS A 115 -11.22 14.30 23.10
C LYS A 115 -12.71 14.13 23.39
N THR A 116 -13.38 13.20 22.71
CA THR A 116 -14.83 12.99 22.87
C THR A 116 -15.17 11.95 23.95
N GLY A 117 -14.21 11.13 24.36
CA GLY A 117 -14.43 10.00 25.27
C GLY A 117 -15.16 8.82 24.62
N GLU A 118 -15.42 8.87 23.31
CA GLU A 118 -16.11 7.82 22.59
C GLU A 118 -15.18 6.63 22.30
N LYS A 119 -15.37 5.54 23.06
CA LYS A 119 -14.53 4.33 22.99
C LYS A 119 -14.48 3.68 21.60
N ARG A 120 -15.48 3.89 20.73
CA ARG A 120 -15.49 3.33 19.37
C ARG A 120 -14.30 3.82 18.52
N TYR A 121 -13.92 5.09 18.67
CA TYR A 121 -12.79 5.67 17.92
C TYR A 121 -11.45 5.16 18.42
N ASP A 122 -11.28 5.02 19.75
CA ASP A 122 -10.06 4.46 20.33
C ASP A 122 -9.91 2.98 19.97
N LYS A 123 -11.00 2.20 20.01
CA LYS A 123 -11.02 0.79 19.56
C LYS A 123 -10.62 0.67 18.09
N LEU A 124 -11.18 1.52 17.23
CA LEU A 124 -10.85 1.55 15.80
C LEU A 124 -9.39 1.89 15.55
N ALA A 125 -8.87 2.91 16.24
CA ALA A 125 -7.47 3.32 16.14
C ALA A 125 -6.52 2.18 16.57
N LYS A 126 -6.87 1.44 17.64
CA LYS A 126 -6.13 0.25 18.09
C LYS A 126 -6.14 -0.88 17.05
N GLU A 127 -7.28 -1.09 16.39
CA GLU A 127 -7.39 -2.11 15.35
C GLU A 127 -6.54 -1.76 14.11
N PHE A 128 -6.52 -0.48 13.70
CA PHE A 128 -5.65 -0.04 12.62
C PHE A 128 -4.17 -0.16 12.93
N THR A 129 -3.75 0.20 14.16
CA THR A 129 -2.36 0.04 14.57
C THR A 129 -1.92 -1.41 14.64
N LYS A 130 -2.83 -2.33 15.00
CA LYS A 130 -2.55 -3.77 14.90
C LYS A 130 -2.23 -4.18 13.46
N LEU A 131 -3.05 -3.76 12.50
CA LEU A 131 -2.85 -4.07 11.08
C LEU A 131 -1.54 -3.47 10.55
N LEU A 132 -1.17 -2.28 11.03
CA LEU A 132 0.06 -1.60 10.64
C LEU A 132 1.31 -2.44 10.91
N THR A 133 1.41 -3.10 12.06
CA THR A 133 2.62 -3.88 12.40
C THR A 133 2.90 -5.04 11.42
N SER A 134 1.86 -5.78 11.02
CA SER A 134 2.01 -6.88 10.07
C SER A 134 2.29 -6.37 8.66
N SER A 135 1.62 -5.29 8.24
CA SER A 135 1.85 -4.70 6.92
C SER A 135 3.23 -4.06 6.83
N TYR A 136 3.72 -3.40 7.89
CA TYR A 136 5.05 -2.80 7.97
C TYR A 136 6.15 -3.82 7.70
N ALA A 137 6.13 -4.95 8.41
CA ALA A 137 7.11 -6.02 8.23
C ALA A 137 7.08 -6.57 6.79
N THR A 138 5.89 -6.73 6.22
CA THR A 138 5.72 -7.21 4.84
C THR A 138 6.26 -6.19 3.83
N THR A 139 5.96 -4.89 4.02
CA THR A 139 6.49 -3.79 3.20
C THR A 139 8.02 -3.77 3.24
N ALA A 140 8.60 -3.88 4.44
CA ALA A 140 10.04 -3.90 4.66
C ALA A 140 10.71 -5.09 3.94
N LEU A 141 10.10 -6.27 4.00
CA LEU A 141 10.57 -7.45 3.28
C LEU A 141 10.60 -7.21 1.77
N PHE A 142 9.50 -6.74 1.18
CA PHE A 142 9.45 -6.45 -0.27
C PHE A 142 10.39 -5.31 -0.65
N GLY A 143 10.61 -4.33 0.22
CA GLY A 143 11.58 -3.24 0.01
C GLY A 143 13.02 -3.76 0.02
N GLY A 144 13.36 -4.66 0.93
CA GLY A 144 14.65 -5.33 0.97
C GLY A 144 14.89 -6.19 -0.27
N ILE A 145 13.88 -6.98 -0.66
CA ILE A 145 13.92 -7.77 -1.91
C ILE A 145 14.14 -6.86 -3.11
N LEU A 146 13.38 -5.77 -3.23
CA LEU A 146 13.54 -4.77 -4.30
C LEU A 146 14.97 -4.22 -4.34
N LEU A 147 15.53 -3.83 -3.19
CA LEU A 147 16.89 -3.32 -3.09
C LEU A 147 17.93 -4.33 -3.59
N PHE A 148 17.88 -5.58 -3.10
CA PHE A 148 18.82 -6.61 -3.52
C PHE A 148 18.69 -6.94 -5.02
N MET A 149 17.48 -6.92 -5.56
CA MET A 149 17.25 -7.14 -6.98
C MET A 149 17.75 -5.98 -7.83
N LEU A 150 17.60 -4.73 -7.38
CA LEU A 150 18.17 -3.57 -8.08
C LEU A 150 19.71 -3.61 -8.07
N ILE A 151 20.34 -3.99 -6.94
CA ILE A 151 21.79 -4.19 -6.87
C ILE A 151 22.24 -5.33 -7.81
N GLY A 152 21.49 -6.44 -7.81
CA GLY A 152 21.81 -7.63 -8.59
C GLY A 152 21.65 -7.44 -10.09
N PHE A 153 20.51 -6.88 -10.52
CA PHE A 153 20.13 -6.75 -11.93
C PHE A 153 20.51 -5.41 -12.54
N TYR A 154 20.52 -4.33 -11.77
CA TYR A 154 20.79 -2.97 -12.25
C TYR A 154 22.02 -2.33 -11.56
N PRO A 155 23.20 -2.97 -11.56
CA PRO A 155 24.36 -2.50 -10.79
C PRO A 155 24.86 -1.12 -11.22
N LYS A 156 24.81 -0.78 -12.52
CA LYS A 156 25.20 0.55 -13.01
C LYS A 156 24.26 1.66 -12.52
N LEU A 157 22.96 1.40 -12.52
CA LEU A 157 21.96 2.33 -11.99
C LEU A 157 22.19 2.55 -10.49
N MET A 158 22.41 1.48 -9.74
CA MET A 158 22.65 1.58 -8.30
C MET A 158 23.97 2.30 -7.98
N ALA A 159 25.03 2.06 -8.75
CA ALA A 159 26.28 2.81 -8.62
C ALA A 159 26.08 4.31 -8.90
N TYR A 160 25.36 4.65 -9.96
CA TYR A 160 25.06 6.04 -10.31
C TYR A 160 24.20 6.75 -9.27
N LEU A 161 23.12 6.11 -8.81
CA LEU A 161 22.25 6.69 -7.78
C LEU A 161 22.96 6.79 -6.43
N SER A 162 23.73 5.78 -6.02
CA SER A 162 24.47 5.84 -4.76
C SER A 162 25.57 6.90 -4.77
N ASP A 163 26.27 7.13 -5.89
CA ASP A 163 27.25 8.21 -6.00
C ASP A 163 26.64 9.61 -5.77
N ILE A 164 25.46 9.86 -6.35
CA ILE A 164 24.79 11.16 -6.25
C ILE A 164 24.09 11.32 -4.90
N PHE A 165 23.39 10.28 -4.44
CA PHE A 165 22.44 10.35 -3.33
C PHE A 165 22.98 9.76 -2.03
N PHE A 166 24.27 9.42 -1.93
CA PHE A 166 24.87 8.78 -0.75
C PHE A 166 24.43 9.42 0.58
N PRO A 167 24.45 10.76 0.76
CA PRO A 167 24.00 11.37 2.01
C PRO A 167 22.53 11.06 2.33
N SER A 168 21.66 11.07 1.31
CA SER A 168 20.23 10.77 1.49
C SER A 168 19.96 9.29 1.74
N PHE A 169 20.80 8.37 1.24
CA PHE A 169 20.72 6.94 1.60
C PHE A 169 20.98 6.74 3.10
N VAL A 170 21.99 7.42 3.67
CA VAL A 170 22.29 7.36 5.11
C VAL A 170 21.13 7.91 5.92
N VAL A 171 20.59 9.06 5.52
CA VAL A 171 19.39 9.64 6.17
C VAL A 171 18.21 8.68 6.10
N TYR A 172 17.97 8.05 4.94
CA TYR A 172 16.90 7.08 4.76
C TYR A 172 17.04 5.86 5.69
N CYS A 173 18.25 5.30 5.83
CA CYS A 173 18.52 4.22 6.78
C CYS A 173 18.23 4.64 8.23
N GLY A 174 18.65 5.85 8.63
CA GLY A 174 18.37 6.40 9.96
C GLY A 174 16.88 6.60 10.21
N LEU A 175 16.15 7.15 9.25
CA LEU A 175 14.71 7.32 9.32
C LEU A 175 13.98 5.99 9.51
N PHE A 176 14.38 4.94 8.78
CA PHE A 176 13.77 3.61 8.88
C PHE A 176 13.91 3.01 10.29
N LEU A 177 15.09 3.18 10.91
CA LEU A 177 15.35 2.74 12.29
C LEU A 177 14.47 3.50 13.29
N VAL A 178 14.44 4.83 13.19
CA VAL A 178 13.67 5.69 14.12
C VAL A 178 12.16 5.47 13.94
N GLU A 179 11.68 5.33 12.71
CA GLU A 179 10.29 5.00 12.41
C GLU A 179 9.92 3.64 13.01
N THR A 180 10.76 2.62 12.82
CA THR A 180 10.53 1.28 13.39
C THR A 180 10.41 1.36 14.91
N VAL A 181 11.36 2.02 15.59
CA VAL A 181 11.29 2.19 17.06
C VAL A 181 10.00 2.91 17.46
N THR A 182 9.65 3.99 16.76
CA THR A 182 8.44 4.78 17.05
C THR A 182 7.16 3.97 16.84
N LEU A 183 7.07 3.18 15.77
CA LEU A 183 5.95 2.30 15.48
C LEU A 183 5.77 1.25 16.59
N TYR A 184 6.85 0.62 17.04
CA TYR A 184 6.79 -0.37 18.11
C TYR A 184 6.42 0.25 19.45
N LEU A 185 6.96 1.43 19.78
CA LEU A 185 6.58 2.18 20.98
C LEU A 185 5.10 2.59 20.94
N TYR A 186 4.59 3.01 19.78
CA TYR A 186 3.18 3.35 19.60
C TYR A 186 2.29 2.12 19.74
N TRP A 187 2.60 1.02 19.06
CA TRP A 187 1.77 -0.19 19.12
C TRP A 187 1.80 -0.87 20.50
N TYR A 188 2.97 -1.25 21.00
CA TYR A 188 3.08 -1.97 22.27
C TYR A 188 2.81 -1.07 23.47
N GLY A 189 2.98 0.23 23.29
CA GLY A 189 2.67 1.22 24.31
C GLY A 189 1.19 1.54 24.48
N TRP A 190 0.31 1.00 23.62
CA TRP A 190 -1.12 1.34 23.61
C TRP A 190 -1.75 1.24 24.99
N ASP A 191 -1.67 0.08 25.65
CA ASP A 191 -2.31 -0.12 26.95
C ASP A 191 -1.50 0.50 28.11
N ALA A 192 -0.17 0.56 27.97
CA ALA A 192 0.73 1.07 29.00
C ALA A 192 0.76 2.61 29.12
N MET A 193 0.38 3.32 28.05
CA MET A 193 0.39 4.78 27.98
C MET A 193 -1.02 5.39 28.04
N GLN A 194 -1.99 4.70 28.65
CA GLN A 194 -3.32 5.26 28.93
C GLN A 194 -3.29 6.24 30.12
N GLY A 195 -4.39 7.00 30.30
CA GLY A 195 -4.53 7.98 31.37
C GLY A 195 -3.53 9.13 31.23
N ASN A 196 -2.71 9.37 32.27
CA ASN A 196 -1.77 10.50 32.32
C ASN A 196 -0.68 10.46 31.23
N LYS A 197 -0.41 9.28 30.65
CA LYS A 197 0.58 9.10 29.58
C LYS A 197 -0.01 9.19 28.16
N LYS A 198 -1.33 9.41 28.03
CA LYS A 198 -2.00 9.49 26.72
C LYS A 198 -1.41 10.57 25.80
N PRO A 199 -1.01 11.76 26.29
CA PRO A 199 -0.35 12.76 25.44
C PRO A 199 0.96 12.26 24.83
N LEU A 200 1.73 11.44 25.55
CA LEU A 200 2.96 10.84 25.03
C LEU A 200 2.64 9.82 23.92
N HIS A 201 1.60 8.99 24.11
CA HIS A 201 1.16 8.05 23.08
C HIS A 201 0.71 8.76 21.80
N LEU A 202 -0.07 9.85 21.93
CA LEU A 202 -0.46 10.70 20.80
C LEU A 202 0.74 11.38 20.14
N PHE A 203 1.74 11.80 20.91
CA PHE A 203 2.97 12.37 20.37
C PHE A 203 3.77 11.34 19.57
N LEU A 204 3.83 10.08 20.02
CA LEU A 204 4.44 8.99 19.25
C LEU A 204 3.69 8.71 17.96
N GLY A 205 2.35 8.72 17.98
CA GLY A 205 1.54 8.61 16.76
C GLY A 205 1.78 9.77 15.78
N PHE A 206 1.99 10.99 16.29
CA PHE A 206 2.38 12.14 15.46
C PHE A 206 3.77 11.94 14.84
N LEU A 207 4.77 11.58 15.66
CA LEU A 207 6.13 11.33 15.19
C LEU A 207 6.19 10.21 14.15
N LEU A 208 5.40 9.14 14.33
CA LEU A 208 5.28 8.06 13.35
C LEU A 208 4.89 8.60 11.98
N ASN A 209 3.88 9.48 11.92
CA ASN A 209 3.45 10.12 10.68
C ASN A 209 4.51 11.08 10.08
N VAL A 210 5.26 11.78 10.92
CA VAL A 210 6.37 12.65 10.48
C VAL A 210 7.49 11.82 9.85
N PHE A 211 7.92 10.73 10.49
CA PHE A 211 8.97 9.86 9.93
C PHE A 211 8.50 9.14 8.67
N ALA A 212 7.26 8.65 8.65
CA ALA A 212 6.61 8.08 7.47
C ALA A 212 6.62 9.05 6.28
N PHE A 213 6.30 10.33 6.52
CA PHE A 213 6.40 11.37 5.49
C PHE A 213 7.81 11.49 4.93
N PHE A 214 8.85 11.53 5.77
CA PHE A 214 10.23 11.63 5.30
C PHE A 214 10.70 10.37 4.56
N ILE A 215 10.28 9.18 5.02
CA ILE A 215 10.54 7.90 4.35
C ILE A 215 9.86 7.82 2.99
N MET A 216 8.79 8.56 2.77
CA MET A 216 8.20 8.67 1.44
C MET A 216 8.98 9.65 0.55
N ILE A 217 9.28 10.86 1.02
CA ILE A 217 9.82 11.92 0.15
C ILE A 217 11.27 11.66 -0.28
N VAL A 218 12.09 11.04 0.56
CA VAL A 218 13.50 10.77 0.25
C VAL A 218 13.65 9.82 -0.96
N PRO A 219 13.08 8.59 -0.95
CA PRO A 219 13.17 7.69 -2.11
C PRO A 219 12.37 8.19 -3.32
N ASN A 220 11.32 9.00 -3.11
CA ASN A 220 10.68 9.71 -4.22
C ASN A 220 11.67 10.59 -4.97
N SER A 221 12.61 11.24 -4.28
CA SER A 221 13.62 12.06 -4.95
C SER A 221 14.49 11.24 -5.91
N TRP A 222 14.84 10.00 -5.54
CA TRP A 222 15.62 9.10 -6.38
C TRP A 222 14.82 8.63 -7.60
N ALA A 223 13.53 8.34 -7.40
CA ALA A 223 12.63 7.91 -8.47
C ALA A 223 12.33 9.07 -9.44
N THR A 224 12.04 10.27 -8.93
CA THR A 224 11.71 11.43 -9.76
C THR A 224 12.93 12.02 -10.44
N PHE A 225 14.13 11.87 -9.88
CA PHE A 225 15.36 12.22 -10.57
C PHE A 225 15.60 11.35 -11.82
N GLN A 226 15.24 10.06 -11.76
CA GLN A 226 15.32 9.19 -12.95
C GLN A 226 14.31 9.61 -14.04
N ALA A 227 13.16 10.15 -13.65
CA ALA A 227 12.13 10.61 -14.59
C ALA A 227 12.40 12.03 -15.14
N SER A 228 12.96 12.91 -14.31
CA SER A 228 13.22 14.31 -14.64
C SER A 228 14.61 14.73 -14.15
N PRO A 229 15.70 14.21 -14.73
CA PRO A 229 17.05 14.52 -14.28
C PRO A 229 17.37 16.00 -14.46
N VAL A 230 18.17 16.52 -13.53
CA VAL A 230 18.66 17.90 -13.54
C VAL A 230 20.17 17.94 -13.66
N VAL A 231 20.71 19.07 -14.13
CA VAL A 231 22.15 19.28 -14.19
C VAL A 231 22.68 19.41 -12.76
N ILE A 232 23.63 18.55 -12.40
CA ILE A 232 24.30 18.58 -11.10
C ILE A 232 25.65 19.26 -11.28
N ALA A 233 25.84 20.42 -10.65
CA ALA A 233 27.14 21.08 -10.59
C ALA A 233 28.10 20.36 -9.64
N GLU A 234 29.40 20.57 -9.84
CA GLU A 234 30.40 20.12 -8.87
C GLU A 234 30.20 20.80 -7.51
N GLY A 235 30.42 20.06 -6.44
CA GLY A 235 30.20 20.52 -5.07
C GLY A 235 30.35 19.38 -4.08
N SER A 236 30.08 19.67 -2.81
CA SER A 236 30.04 18.62 -1.78
C SER A 236 28.95 17.59 -2.08
N ASP A 237 29.10 16.37 -1.55
CA ASP A 237 28.11 15.30 -1.74
C ASP A 237 26.70 15.74 -1.32
N PHE A 238 26.59 16.55 -0.26
CA PHE A 238 25.30 17.08 0.19
C PHE A 238 24.70 18.08 -0.81
N ALA A 239 25.52 18.96 -1.39
CA ALA A 239 25.07 19.91 -2.40
C ALA A 239 24.61 19.20 -3.68
N ARG A 240 25.37 18.18 -4.11
CA ARG A 240 25.03 17.34 -5.27
C ARG A 240 23.72 16.58 -5.04
N ALA A 241 23.58 15.91 -3.90
CA ALA A 241 22.37 15.19 -3.53
C ALA A 241 21.15 16.13 -3.46
N TRP A 242 21.29 17.31 -2.84
CA TRP A 242 20.22 18.29 -2.72
C TRP A 242 19.78 18.84 -4.09
N ALA A 243 20.75 19.17 -4.96
CA ALA A 243 20.46 19.60 -6.33
C ALA A 243 19.69 18.52 -7.11
N ALA A 244 20.10 17.26 -7.00
CA ALA A 244 19.41 16.14 -7.64
C ALA A 244 18.01 15.86 -7.06
N THR A 245 17.83 16.05 -5.75
CA THR A 245 16.53 15.92 -5.06
C THR A 245 15.54 16.97 -5.55
N TRP A 246 15.99 18.20 -5.78
CA TRP A 246 15.13 19.31 -6.20
C TRP A 246 14.80 19.28 -7.71
N ASN A 247 14.41 18.11 -8.20
CA ASN A 247 13.96 17.93 -9.58
C ASN A 247 12.48 18.34 -9.77
N PRO A 248 12.06 18.70 -11.01
CA PRO A 248 10.75 19.31 -11.27
C PRO A 248 9.56 18.47 -10.81
N THR A 249 9.66 17.14 -10.84
CA THR A 249 8.54 16.25 -10.51
C THR A 249 8.53 15.80 -9.05
N TRP A 250 9.55 16.14 -8.23
CA TRP A 250 9.67 15.66 -6.85
C TRP A 250 8.50 16.04 -5.96
N TRP A 251 8.24 17.34 -5.77
CA TRP A 251 7.14 17.82 -4.95
C TRP A 251 5.75 17.43 -5.49
N PRO A 252 5.47 17.57 -6.80
CA PRO A 252 4.21 17.13 -7.36
C PRO A 252 3.94 15.64 -7.11
N VAL A 253 4.95 14.77 -7.27
CA VAL A 253 4.81 13.34 -6.94
C VAL A 253 4.59 13.13 -5.45
N ASN A 254 5.31 13.83 -4.57
CA ASN A 254 5.12 13.70 -3.12
C ASN A 254 3.70 14.03 -2.68
N ILE A 255 3.14 15.14 -3.19
CA ILE A 255 1.79 15.57 -2.85
C ILE A 255 0.75 14.61 -3.44
N HIS A 256 0.93 14.20 -4.69
CA HIS A 256 0.06 13.20 -5.32
C HIS A 256 0.07 11.88 -4.55
N ARG A 257 1.25 11.38 -4.17
CA ARG A 257 1.42 10.13 -3.42
C ARG A 257 0.86 10.23 -2.00
N LEU A 258 1.05 11.34 -1.30
CA LEU A 258 0.50 11.52 0.04
C LEU A 258 -1.03 11.38 0.03
N ILE A 259 -1.69 12.07 -0.91
CA ILE A 259 -3.14 12.01 -1.08
C ILE A 259 -3.57 10.61 -1.54
N ALA A 260 -2.86 10.01 -2.50
CA ALA A 260 -3.17 8.66 -2.98
C ALA A 260 -3.04 7.59 -1.88
N ASN A 261 -2.06 7.72 -0.98
CA ASN A 261 -1.88 6.81 0.16
C ASN A 261 -3.05 6.92 1.15
N VAL A 262 -3.54 8.14 1.39
CA VAL A 262 -4.75 8.43 2.18
C VAL A 262 -5.97 7.73 1.57
N VAL A 263 -6.16 7.87 0.25
CA VAL A 263 -7.24 7.21 -0.50
C VAL A 263 -7.15 5.69 -0.39
N LEU A 264 -5.96 5.14 -0.62
CA LEU A 264 -5.70 3.70 -0.54
C LEU A 264 -5.97 3.15 0.87
N GLY A 265 -5.50 3.84 1.91
CA GLY A 265 -5.74 3.46 3.31
C GLY A 265 -7.23 3.43 3.66
N GLY A 266 -7.99 4.45 3.24
CA GLY A 266 -9.44 4.52 3.45
C GLY A 266 -10.19 3.37 2.78
N TYR A 267 -9.93 3.13 1.49
CA TYR A 267 -10.61 2.07 0.75
C TYR A 267 -10.20 0.66 1.17
N ILE A 268 -8.93 0.43 1.53
CA ILE A 268 -8.51 -0.88 2.08
C ILE A 268 -9.17 -1.12 3.43
N CYS A 269 -9.25 -0.09 4.30
CA CYS A 269 -10.03 -0.17 5.53
C CYS A 269 -11.49 -0.55 5.23
N GLY A 270 -12.13 0.13 4.28
CA GLY A 270 -13.50 -0.16 3.86
C GLY A 270 -13.67 -1.60 3.35
N ALA A 271 -12.74 -2.08 2.53
CA ALA A 271 -12.74 -3.44 2.01
C ALA A 271 -12.55 -4.49 3.11
N TYR A 272 -11.60 -4.27 4.03
CA TYR A 272 -11.40 -5.11 5.21
C TYR A 272 -12.68 -5.18 6.05
N ALA A 273 -13.27 -4.03 6.34
CA ALA A 273 -14.51 -3.93 7.09
C ALA A 273 -15.66 -4.69 6.41
N GLY A 274 -15.80 -4.57 5.08
CA GLY A 274 -16.80 -5.32 4.30
C GLY A 274 -16.62 -6.84 4.41
N ILE A 275 -15.40 -7.36 4.27
CA ILE A 275 -15.12 -8.80 4.42
C ILE A 275 -15.42 -9.28 5.84
N ARG A 276 -15.03 -8.50 6.84
CA ARG A 276 -15.26 -8.83 8.25
C ARG A 276 -16.74 -8.74 8.63
N TYR A 277 -17.48 -7.79 8.07
CA TYR A 277 -18.92 -7.66 8.22
C TYR A 277 -19.65 -8.92 7.73
N LEU A 278 -19.27 -9.46 6.57
CA LEU A 278 -19.84 -10.71 6.03
C LEU A 278 -19.50 -11.95 6.88
N SER A 279 -18.36 -11.90 7.59
CA SER A 279 -17.90 -13.00 8.44
C SER A 279 -18.40 -12.90 9.89
N ALA A 280 -18.98 -11.75 10.27
CA ALA A 280 -19.40 -11.45 11.63
C ALA A 280 -20.59 -12.33 12.07
N GLN A 281 -20.45 -12.92 13.25
CA GLN A 281 -21.43 -13.87 13.81
C GLN A 281 -22.43 -13.19 14.75
N THR A 282 -22.05 -12.05 15.31
CA THR A 282 -22.85 -11.31 16.28
C THR A 282 -23.34 -9.98 15.69
N PRO A 283 -24.52 -9.46 16.13
CA PRO A 283 -24.98 -8.13 15.76
C PRO A 283 -23.97 -7.03 16.10
N GLU A 284 -23.31 -7.14 17.25
CA GLU A 284 -22.35 -6.15 17.73
C GLU A 284 -21.08 -6.08 16.86
N GLU A 285 -20.59 -7.23 16.37
CA GLU A 285 -19.50 -7.26 15.40
C GLU A 285 -19.91 -6.66 14.06
N ARG A 286 -21.14 -6.92 13.60
CA ARG A 286 -21.67 -6.34 12.35
C ARG A 286 -21.74 -4.82 12.46
N ASP A 287 -22.27 -4.28 13.55
CA ASP A 287 -22.35 -2.84 13.76
C ASP A 287 -20.95 -2.18 13.79
N HIS A 288 -19.99 -2.84 14.43
CA HIS A 288 -18.61 -2.37 14.48
C HIS A 288 -17.97 -2.31 13.09
N TYR A 289 -18.08 -3.38 12.29
CA TYR A 289 -17.51 -3.39 10.94
C TYR A 289 -18.30 -2.52 9.96
N ASP A 290 -19.61 -2.35 10.12
CA ASP A 290 -20.40 -1.41 9.33
C ASP A 290 -19.92 0.02 9.54
N TRP A 291 -19.69 0.39 10.79
CA TRP A 291 -19.15 1.69 11.16
C TRP A 291 -17.70 1.88 10.69
N MET A 292 -16.83 0.88 10.85
CA MET A 292 -15.47 0.91 10.30
C MET A 292 -15.49 1.09 8.78
N GLY A 293 -16.39 0.40 8.07
CA GLY A 293 -16.59 0.52 6.63
C GLY A 293 -17.04 1.91 6.23
N TYR A 294 -17.92 2.53 7.01
CA TYR A 294 -18.36 3.90 6.81
C TYR A 294 -17.20 4.90 6.96
N VAL A 295 -16.41 4.78 8.03
CA VAL A 295 -15.25 5.65 8.28
C VAL A 295 -14.20 5.50 7.17
N GLY A 296 -13.90 4.26 6.75
CA GLY A 296 -12.96 3.98 5.67
C GLY A 296 -13.40 4.58 4.32
N ASN A 297 -14.66 4.39 3.93
CA ASN A 297 -15.20 5.01 2.71
C ASN A 297 -15.22 6.54 2.79
N PHE A 298 -15.53 7.11 3.96
CA PHE A 298 -15.53 8.56 4.16
C PHE A 298 -14.14 9.15 3.95
N ILE A 299 -13.12 8.53 4.52
CA ILE A 299 -11.72 8.87 4.33
C ILE A 299 -11.33 8.74 2.84
N GLY A 300 -11.67 7.61 2.21
CA GLY A 300 -11.34 7.33 0.82
C GLY A 300 -11.90 8.39 -0.14
N VAL A 301 -13.18 8.72 0.00
CA VAL A 301 -13.82 9.77 -0.82
C VAL A 301 -13.24 11.15 -0.52
N PHE A 302 -13.03 11.48 0.76
CA PHE A 302 -12.45 12.77 1.12
C PHE A 302 -11.05 12.95 0.51
N GLY A 303 -10.23 11.90 0.50
CA GLY A 303 -8.94 11.89 -0.18
C GLY A 303 -9.03 11.96 -1.71
N LEU A 304 -10.09 11.41 -2.31
CA LEU A 304 -10.30 11.50 -3.76
C LEU A 304 -10.60 12.92 -4.23
N LEU A 305 -11.19 13.78 -3.40
CA LEU A 305 -11.55 15.15 -3.81
C LEU A 305 -10.33 16.00 -4.24
N PRO A 306 -9.22 16.07 -3.47
CA PRO A 306 -8.03 16.81 -3.87
C PRO A 306 -7.14 16.08 -4.89
N LEU A 307 -7.29 14.76 -5.07
CA LEU A 307 -6.38 13.95 -5.88
C LEU A 307 -6.31 14.38 -7.37
N PRO A 308 -7.42 14.74 -8.06
CA PRO A 308 -7.38 15.26 -9.42
C PRO A 308 -6.53 16.51 -9.57
N PHE A 309 -6.57 17.42 -8.59
CA PHE A 309 -5.78 18.65 -8.61
C PHE A 309 -4.28 18.36 -8.45
N ALA A 310 -3.94 17.43 -7.55
CA ALA A 310 -2.56 16.98 -7.40
C ALA A 310 -2.04 16.24 -8.65
N GLY A 311 -2.89 15.42 -9.28
CA GLY A 311 -2.59 14.77 -10.55
C GLY A 311 -2.41 15.75 -11.71
N TYR A 312 -3.26 16.77 -11.79
CA TYR A 312 -3.13 17.85 -12.77
C TYR A 312 -1.82 18.60 -12.59
N TRP A 313 -1.45 18.95 -11.35
CA TRP A 313 -0.18 19.62 -11.07
C TRP A 313 1.00 18.74 -11.50
N LEU A 314 1.01 17.44 -11.14
CA LEU A 314 2.05 16.52 -11.57
C LEU A 314 2.19 16.44 -13.10
N MET A 315 1.08 16.29 -13.82
CA MET A 315 1.12 16.26 -15.28
C MET A 315 1.61 17.57 -15.87
N ARG A 316 1.17 18.71 -15.34
CA ARG A 316 1.63 20.03 -15.79
C ARG A 316 3.15 20.14 -15.72
N GLU A 317 3.76 19.74 -14.61
CA GLU A 317 5.22 19.80 -14.45
C GLU A 317 5.94 18.83 -15.40
N ILE A 318 5.38 17.65 -15.68
CA ILE A 318 5.92 16.73 -16.69
C ILE A 318 5.88 17.36 -18.08
N TYR A 319 4.76 17.98 -18.48
CA TYR A 319 4.64 18.66 -19.77
C TYR A 319 5.60 19.84 -19.90
N GLN A 320 5.80 20.60 -18.82
CA GLN A 320 6.72 21.73 -18.78
C GLN A 320 8.18 21.28 -18.86
N TYR A 321 8.52 20.16 -18.22
CA TYR A 321 9.87 19.59 -18.27
C TYR A 321 10.18 18.98 -19.65
N ASN A 322 9.29 18.14 -20.17
CA ASN A 322 9.44 17.51 -21.47
C ASN A 322 8.08 17.24 -22.12
N GLN A 323 7.78 18.00 -23.18
CA GLN A 323 6.52 17.88 -23.91
C GLN A 323 6.31 16.48 -24.49
N GLN A 324 7.36 15.81 -24.96
CA GLN A 324 7.27 14.46 -25.53
C GLN A 324 6.88 13.42 -24.46
N MET A 325 7.38 13.57 -23.23
CA MET A 325 6.94 12.72 -22.11
C MET A 325 5.45 12.90 -21.83
N GLY A 326 4.99 14.15 -21.77
CA GLY A 326 3.56 14.47 -21.57
C GLY A 326 2.68 13.89 -22.67
N ILE A 327 3.03 14.11 -23.94
CA ILE A 327 2.31 13.55 -25.10
C ILE A 327 2.28 12.02 -25.03
N THR A 328 3.42 11.39 -24.75
CA THR A 328 3.52 9.93 -24.65
C THR A 328 2.58 9.35 -23.60
N LEU A 329 2.49 9.99 -22.44
CA LEU A 329 1.64 9.57 -21.32
C LEU A 329 0.15 9.74 -21.61
N MET A 330 -0.26 10.91 -22.12
CA MET A 330 -1.67 11.31 -22.14
C MET A 330 -2.34 11.23 -23.50
N GLY A 331 -1.60 11.44 -24.60
CA GLY A 331 -2.13 11.39 -25.97
C GLY A 331 -1.48 10.33 -26.87
N GLY A 332 -0.46 9.64 -26.37
CA GLY A 332 0.36 8.69 -27.11
C GLY A 332 0.06 7.25 -26.73
N PHE A 333 1.05 6.38 -26.87
CA PHE A 333 0.86 4.94 -26.71
C PHE A 333 0.51 4.50 -25.27
N LEU A 334 0.76 5.34 -24.25
CA LEU A 334 0.40 5.05 -22.85
C LEU A 334 -0.95 5.64 -22.43
N SER A 335 -1.66 6.34 -23.31
CA SER A 335 -2.93 7.02 -23.00
C SER A 335 -4.00 6.06 -22.47
N TRP A 336 -3.98 4.81 -22.91
CA TRP A 336 -4.92 3.79 -22.43
C TRP A 336 -4.79 3.50 -20.93
N LEU A 337 -3.60 3.66 -20.34
CA LEU A 337 -3.42 3.52 -18.89
C LEU A 337 -4.14 4.66 -18.14
N PHE A 338 -4.14 5.87 -18.71
CA PHE A 338 -4.90 6.99 -18.16
C PHE A 338 -6.41 6.78 -18.32
N ILE A 339 -6.84 6.20 -19.45
CA ILE A 339 -8.25 5.83 -19.65
C ILE A 339 -8.67 4.78 -18.61
N LEU A 340 -7.87 3.74 -18.41
CA LEU A 340 -8.12 2.72 -17.39
C LEU A 340 -8.13 3.33 -15.99
N GLN A 341 -7.18 4.20 -15.65
CA GLN A 341 -7.10 4.86 -14.36
C GLN A 341 -8.35 5.70 -14.08
N ALA A 342 -8.78 6.55 -15.01
CA ALA A 342 -9.95 7.39 -14.80
C ALA A 342 -11.26 6.59 -14.81
N MET A 343 -11.35 5.46 -15.52
CA MET A 343 -12.44 4.49 -15.37
C MET A 343 -12.49 3.93 -13.94
N LEU A 344 -11.35 3.49 -13.40
CA LEU A 344 -11.27 2.96 -12.03
C LEU A 344 -11.67 4.02 -10.99
N ILE A 345 -11.24 5.28 -11.18
CA ILE A 345 -11.65 6.40 -10.33
C ILE A 345 -13.16 6.63 -10.44
N GLY A 346 -13.73 6.58 -11.64
CA GLY A 346 -15.18 6.69 -11.88
C GLY A 346 -15.96 5.61 -11.14
N VAL A 347 -15.49 4.37 -11.17
CA VAL A 347 -16.07 3.24 -10.43
C VAL A 347 -15.99 3.47 -8.91
N LEU A 348 -14.84 3.91 -8.40
CA LEU A 348 -14.68 4.23 -6.98
C LEU A 348 -15.64 5.34 -6.54
N PHE A 349 -15.76 6.41 -7.34
CA PHE A 349 -16.64 7.53 -7.05
C PHE A 349 -18.12 7.11 -7.06
N LEU A 350 -18.55 6.38 -8.10
CA LEU A 350 -19.92 5.88 -8.21
C LEU A 350 -20.26 4.89 -7.08
N GLY A 351 -19.36 3.93 -6.81
CA GLY A 351 -19.51 2.96 -5.74
C GLY A 351 -19.59 3.61 -4.35
N SER A 352 -18.76 4.63 -4.09
CA SER A 352 -18.79 5.33 -2.81
C SER A 352 -20.04 6.18 -2.64
N ASN A 353 -20.48 6.89 -3.68
CA ASN A 353 -21.74 7.65 -3.65
C ASN A 353 -22.94 6.73 -3.45
N TYR A 354 -22.94 5.57 -4.10
CA TYR A 354 -23.96 4.53 -3.89
C TYR A 354 -23.96 3.99 -2.46
N TYR A 355 -22.78 3.72 -1.89
CA TYR A 355 -22.65 3.31 -0.50
C TYR A 355 -23.20 4.36 0.48
N PHE A 356 -22.85 5.63 0.32
CA PHE A 356 -23.38 6.71 1.17
C PHE A 356 -24.88 6.90 0.98
N TRP A 357 -25.40 6.74 -0.23
CA TRP A 357 -26.82 6.78 -0.50
C TRP A 357 -27.58 5.72 0.28
N LEU A 358 -27.12 4.46 0.24
CA LEU A 358 -27.69 3.36 1.02
C LEU A 358 -27.59 3.66 2.52
N GLY A 359 -26.45 4.18 2.98
CA GLY A 359 -26.22 4.57 4.36
C GLY A 359 -27.20 5.63 4.85
N ILE A 360 -27.41 6.71 4.09
CA ILE A 360 -28.38 7.75 4.46
C ILE A 360 -29.79 7.16 4.46
N THR A 361 -30.19 6.53 3.35
CA THR A 361 -31.54 6.02 3.14
C THR A 361 -31.98 5.02 4.20
N HIS A 362 -31.08 4.11 4.62
CA HIS A 362 -31.42 3.02 5.53
C HIS A 362 -30.98 3.25 6.98
N ARG A 363 -29.97 4.08 7.27
CA ARG A 363 -29.52 4.33 8.65
C ARG A 363 -30.12 5.58 9.31
N ILE A 364 -30.65 6.54 8.54
CA ILE A 364 -31.21 7.79 9.08
C ILE A 364 -32.75 7.81 8.89
N PRO A 365 -33.54 7.64 9.96
CA PRO A 365 -35.00 7.67 9.88
C PRO A 365 -35.51 8.98 9.29
N GLY A 366 -36.45 8.89 8.33
CA GLY A 366 -37.06 10.06 7.67
C GLY A 366 -36.20 10.74 6.59
N SER A 367 -34.95 10.34 6.42
CA SER A 367 -34.06 10.89 5.38
C SER A 367 -34.46 10.45 3.96
N GLU A 368 -35.11 9.30 3.84
CA GLU A 368 -35.55 8.72 2.57
C GLU A 368 -36.42 9.68 1.76
N VAL A 369 -37.39 10.33 2.42
CA VAL A 369 -38.34 11.23 1.75
C VAL A 369 -37.63 12.44 1.14
N LYS A 370 -36.57 12.93 1.80
CA LYS A 370 -35.84 14.14 1.39
C LYS A 370 -34.73 13.86 0.38
N TYR A 371 -33.99 12.77 0.54
CA TYR A 371 -32.73 12.56 -0.19
C TYR A 371 -32.77 11.44 -1.23
N ARG A 372 -33.79 10.56 -1.23
CA ARG A 372 -33.85 9.43 -2.16
C ARG A 372 -33.87 9.86 -3.63
N LYS A 373 -34.74 10.81 -4.00
CA LYS A 373 -34.84 11.29 -5.40
C LYS A 373 -33.60 12.10 -5.83
N PRO A 374 -33.15 13.14 -5.09
CA PRO A 374 -31.99 13.92 -5.51
C PRO A 374 -30.72 13.10 -5.67
N ILE A 375 -30.45 12.17 -4.74
CA ILE A 375 -29.24 11.33 -4.82
C ILE A 375 -29.35 10.32 -5.97
N MET A 376 -30.52 9.72 -6.20
CA MET A 376 -30.72 8.83 -7.34
C MET A 376 -30.54 9.58 -8.68
N THR A 377 -31.06 10.80 -8.80
CA THR A 377 -30.82 11.65 -9.98
C THR A 377 -29.34 11.97 -10.14
N MET A 378 -28.64 12.32 -9.07
CA MET A 378 -27.18 12.54 -9.09
C MET A 378 -26.43 11.28 -9.56
N LEU A 379 -26.78 10.09 -9.05
CA LEU A 379 -26.16 8.83 -9.45
C LEU A 379 -26.40 8.51 -10.93
N VAL A 380 -27.60 8.75 -11.44
CA VAL A 380 -27.91 8.58 -12.88
C VAL A 380 -27.10 9.57 -13.72
N ILE A 381 -27.01 10.84 -13.31
CA ILE A 381 -26.18 11.85 -13.99
C ILE A 381 -24.71 11.42 -13.98
N LEU A 382 -24.17 11.00 -12.83
CA LEU A 382 -22.79 10.52 -12.71
C LEU A 382 -22.54 9.29 -13.60
N LEU A 383 -23.49 8.36 -13.67
CA LEU A 383 -23.41 7.20 -14.55
C LEU A 383 -23.40 7.60 -16.03
N LEU A 384 -24.25 8.56 -16.43
CA LEU A 384 -24.27 9.09 -17.79
C LEU A 384 -22.96 9.83 -18.13
N CYS A 385 -22.45 10.68 -17.22
CA CYS A 385 -21.17 11.35 -17.38
C CYS A 385 -20.02 10.33 -17.52
N LEU A 386 -20.01 9.28 -16.68
CA LEU A 386 -19.04 8.20 -16.78
C LEU A 386 -19.19 7.45 -18.11
N GLY A 387 -20.42 7.18 -18.56
CA GLY A 387 -20.69 6.51 -19.83
C GLY A 387 -20.23 7.32 -21.05
N VAL A 388 -20.47 8.64 -21.06
CA VAL A 388 -19.94 9.54 -22.09
C VAL A 388 -18.42 9.51 -22.09
N TRP A 389 -17.80 9.62 -20.92
CA TRP A 389 -16.34 9.61 -20.80
C TRP A 389 -15.71 8.26 -21.17
N MET A 390 -16.39 7.16 -20.85
CA MET A 390 -16.00 5.80 -21.24
C MET A 390 -15.99 5.58 -22.75
N THR A 391 -16.58 6.48 -23.54
CA THR A 391 -16.57 6.39 -25.00
C THR A 391 -15.18 6.78 -25.51
N PRO A 392 -14.37 5.85 -26.03
CA PRO A 392 -12.99 6.14 -26.39
C PRO A 392 -12.93 7.01 -27.66
N HIS A 393 -12.40 8.21 -27.52
CA HIS A 393 -12.08 9.13 -28.62
C HIS A 393 -10.72 8.84 -29.29
N SER A 394 -9.93 7.93 -28.74
CA SER A 394 -8.68 7.46 -29.34
C SER A 394 -8.52 5.99 -29.03
N LEU A 395 -8.62 5.13 -30.04
CA LEU A 395 -8.39 3.70 -29.88
C LEU A 395 -6.88 3.41 -29.95
N VAL A 396 -6.41 2.47 -29.12
CA VAL A 396 -5.07 1.90 -29.26
C VAL A 396 -5.08 1.08 -30.55
N ALA A 397 -4.69 1.73 -31.63
CA ALA A 397 -4.65 1.16 -32.96
C ALA A 397 -3.20 0.97 -33.38
N SER A 398 -2.92 -0.15 -34.03
CA SER A 398 -1.68 -0.33 -34.78
C SER A 398 -1.53 0.78 -35.83
N LEU A 399 -0.29 1.04 -36.28
CA LEU A 399 -0.02 2.00 -37.36
C LEU A 399 -0.85 1.72 -38.62
N GLU A 400 -1.18 0.45 -38.88
CA GLU A 400 -1.99 0.03 -40.01
C GLU A 400 -3.48 0.37 -39.81
N GLU A 401 -4.00 0.16 -38.60
CA GLU A 401 -5.37 0.52 -38.22
C GLU A 401 -5.56 2.04 -38.18
N ALA A 402 -4.61 2.79 -37.63
CA ALA A 402 -4.65 4.26 -37.63
C ALA A 402 -4.67 4.84 -39.06
N ARG A 403 -3.90 4.23 -39.99
CA ARG A 403 -3.96 4.60 -41.41
C ARG A 403 -5.32 4.27 -42.05
N LYS A 404 -5.92 3.12 -41.72
CA LYS A 404 -7.27 2.74 -42.20
C LYS A 404 -8.37 3.64 -41.65
N MET A 405 -8.20 4.18 -40.43
CA MET A 405 -9.14 5.13 -39.81
C MET A 405 -8.99 6.57 -40.31
N GLY A 406 -7.97 6.87 -41.13
CA GLY A 406 -7.71 8.23 -41.63
C GLY A 406 -7.01 9.15 -40.63
N GLY A 407 -6.47 8.61 -39.54
CA GLY A 407 -5.80 9.37 -38.47
C GLY A 407 -5.72 8.61 -37.14
N THR A 408 -5.29 9.30 -36.08
CA THR A 408 -5.26 8.77 -34.71
C THR A 408 -6.64 8.73 -34.03
N HIS A 409 -7.66 9.25 -34.71
CA HIS A 409 -9.01 9.44 -34.23
C HIS A 409 -9.99 8.52 -34.94
N HIS A 410 -10.99 8.01 -34.22
CA HIS A 410 -11.93 7.06 -34.79
C HIS A 410 -13.08 7.80 -35.47
N PRO A 411 -13.36 7.57 -36.76
CA PRO A 411 -14.26 8.43 -37.56
C PRO A 411 -15.70 8.54 -37.06
N LEU A 412 -16.17 7.61 -36.22
CA LEU A 412 -17.50 7.66 -35.59
C LEU A 412 -17.48 8.05 -34.11
N LEU A 413 -16.36 7.84 -33.43
CA LEU A 413 -16.27 8.06 -31.97
C LEU A 413 -15.59 9.39 -31.65
N GLY A 414 -14.94 10.02 -32.64
CA GLY A 414 -14.22 11.27 -32.51
C GLY A 414 -12.79 11.12 -32.96
#